data_AF-A0A3N6HCG8-F1
#
_entry.id   AF-A0A3N6HCG8-F1
#
_cell.length_a   1.000
_cell.length_b   1.000
_cell.length_c   1.000
_cell.angle_alpha   90.00
_cell.angle_beta   90.00
_cell.angle_gamma   90.00
#
_symmetry.space_group_name_H-M   'P 1'
#
loop_
_entity.id
_entity.type
_entity.pdbx_description
1 polymer ?
#
loop_
_entity_poly.entity_id
_entity_poly.type
_entity_poly.pdbx_seq_one_letter_code
_entity_poly.pdbx_strand_id
1 'polypeptide(L)'
;MYVETVIDADMDVLWERTQNPARHQSWDLRFTSISYLPRTEGEPQRFRYATRLLPLLWIAGTGVSAGERQRPDGTRVSALRFASGHPLSLLAEGSGYWRYVPGPTGVRFLTGYDYRPRWGRCGALADRLVFRPLMGWATAWSFDRLRLWCERGIHPRAALGRALGECAARLALPLAALVASPAALVASPAAPLALAAGIAVLAVLLPPLPGTPAARRCRRTPSGRVGPPRLLTTLEPSCPRSSTRTWEPTSVVCTPRSGAASPSGSTTAKPVSGAERWSGSATGPSS
;
A
#
# COMPACT_ATOMS: atom_id res chain seq x y z
N MET A 1 -5.46 -15.18 -5.32
CA MET A 1 -5.94 -13.92 -5.90
C MET A 1 -4.86 -13.31 -6.79
N TYR A 2 -5.27 -12.57 -7.82
CA TYR A 2 -4.39 -11.92 -8.77
C TYR A 2 -4.85 -10.48 -9.03
N VAL A 3 -3.93 -9.53 -9.12
CA VAL A 3 -4.19 -8.16 -9.58
C VAL A 3 -2.99 -7.66 -10.37
N GLU A 4 -3.23 -7.01 -11.50
CA GLU A 4 -2.20 -6.33 -12.27
C GLU A 4 -2.66 -4.96 -12.79
N THR A 5 -1.69 -4.07 -13.00
CA THR A 5 -1.84 -2.80 -13.68
C THR A 5 -0.55 -2.44 -14.41
N VAL A 6 -0.64 -1.55 -15.40
CA VAL A 6 0.52 -0.91 -16.01
C VAL A 6 0.62 0.49 -15.45
N ILE A 7 1.81 0.84 -14.97
CA ILE A 7 2.12 2.14 -14.36
C ILE A 7 3.19 2.81 -15.21
N ASP A 8 2.84 3.93 -15.80
CA ASP A 8 3.76 4.77 -16.55
C ASP A 8 4.66 5.56 -15.59
N ALA A 9 5.72 4.92 -15.10
CA ALA A 9 6.69 5.49 -14.18
C ALA A 9 8.01 4.69 -14.20
N ASP A 10 9.09 5.33 -13.74
CA ASP A 10 10.38 4.68 -13.56
C ASP A 10 10.31 3.52 -12.56
N MET A 11 11.05 2.45 -12.88
CA MET A 11 11.14 1.25 -12.04
C MET A 11 11.63 1.56 -10.62
N ASP A 12 12.57 2.50 -10.46
CA ASP A 12 13.08 2.89 -9.14
C ASP A 12 12.06 3.68 -8.32
N VAL A 13 11.29 4.58 -8.94
CA VAL A 13 10.21 5.31 -8.26
C VAL A 13 9.14 4.34 -7.77
N LEU A 14 8.71 3.41 -8.63
CA LEU A 14 7.73 2.40 -8.27
C LEU A 14 8.26 1.46 -7.18
N TRP A 15 9.50 0.99 -7.29
CA TRP A 15 10.14 0.14 -6.29
C TRP A 15 10.22 0.84 -4.93
N GLU A 16 10.67 2.09 -4.88
CA GLU A 16 10.78 2.83 -3.63
C GLU A 16 9.42 3.04 -2.95
N ARG A 17 8.38 3.39 -3.72
CA ARG A 17 7.02 3.61 -3.17
C ARG A 17 6.33 2.34 -2.71
N THR A 18 6.75 1.19 -3.23
CA THR A 18 6.20 -0.12 -2.87
C THR A 18 6.98 -0.77 -1.74
N GLN A 19 8.30 -0.61 -1.69
CA GLN A 19 9.17 -1.28 -0.72
C GLN A 19 9.43 -0.45 0.55
N ASN A 20 9.30 0.87 0.52
CA ASN A 20 9.41 1.70 1.74
C ASN A 20 8.10 1.62 2.56
N PRO A 21 8.11 1.10 3.81
CA PRO A 21 6.91 0.94 4.62
C PRO A 21 6.09 2.21 4.82
N ALA A 22 6.77 3.35 5.06
CA ALA A 22 6.12 4.63 5.30
C ALA A 22 5.36 5.14 4.05
N ARG A 23 5.86 4.79 2.86
CA ARG A 23 5.19 5.09 1.59
C ARG A 23 4.12 4.05 1.27
N HIS A 24 4.39 2.78 1.49
CA HIS A 24 3.46 1.67 1.23
C HIS A 24 2.14 1.87 1.96
N GLN A 25 2.17 2.13 3.27
CA GLN A 25 0.97 2.34 4.08
C GLN A 25 0.12 3.54 3.63
N SER A 26 0.69 4.49 2.87
CA SER A 26 -0.04 5.68 2.43
C SER A 26 -1.05 5.39 1.31
N TRP A 27 -0.79 4.39 0.47
CA TRP A 27 -1.63 4.05 -0.69
C TRP A 27 -2.40 2.73 -0.54
N ASP A 28 -1.90 1.76 0.24
CA ASP A 28 -2.51 0.44 0.39
C ASP A 28 -3.67 0.46 1.42
N LEU A 29 -4.87 0.07 0.98
CA LEU A 29 -6.04 -0.03 1.86
C LEU A 29 -5.96 -1.22 2.83
N ARG A 30 -5.13 -2.22 2.53
CA ARG A 30 -5.11 -3.49 3.26
C ARG A 30 -4.27 -3.40 4.53
N PHE A 31 -3.31 -2.48 4.56
CA PHE A 31 -2.38 -2.30 5.68
C PHE A 31 -2.42 -0.86 6.16
N THR A 32 -2.74 -0.67 7.43
CA THR A 32 -2.76 0.67 8.04
C THR A 32 -1.41 1.03 8.67
N SER A 33 -0.64 0.02 9.11
CA SER A 33 0.70 0.19 9.63
C SER A 33 1.58 -0.98 9.22
N ILE A 34 2.84 -0.68 8.86
CA ILE A 34 3.88 -1.66 8.59
C ILE A 34 5.15 -1.20 9.29
N SER A 35 5.71 -2.05 10.15
CA SER A 35 6.94 -1.76 10.89
C SER A 35 7.95 -2.87 10.62
N TYR A 36 9.08 -2.51 10.04
CA TYR A 36 10.20 -3.42 9.87
C TYR A 36 10.89 -3.68 11.20
N LEU A 37 11.22 -4.94 11.44
CA LEU A 37 12.05 -5.34 12.56
C LEU A 37 13.53 -5.20 12.16
N PRO A 38 14.45 -5.03 13.12
CA PRO A 38 15.88 -5.05 12.85
C PRO A 38 16.26 -6.31 12.06
N ARG A 39 17.12 -6.16 11.05
CA ARG A 39 17.63 -7.26 10.24
C ARG A 39 19.14 -7.14 10.05
N THR A 40 19.77 -8.29 9.85
CA THR A 40 21.13 -8.39 9.31
C THR A 40 21.07 -8.30 7.78
N GLU A 41 22.14 -7.82 7.16
CA GLU A 41 22.26 -7.83 5.71
C GLU A 41 22.25 -9.27 5.17
N GLY A 42 21.64 -9.48 3.99
CA GLY A 42 21.43 -10.81 3.40
C GLY A 42 20.23 -11.59 3.95
N GLU A 43 19.75 -11.27 5.16
CA GLU A 43 18.59 -11.95 5.77
C GLU A 43 17.24 -11.41 5.25
N PRO A 44 16.20 -12.27 5.20
CA PRO A 44 14.83 -11.84 4.93
C PRO A 44 14.36 -10.75 5.92
N GLN A 45 13.70 -9.73 5.40
CA GLN A 45 13.16 -8.63 6.20
C GLN A 45 11.91 -9.08 6.95
N ARG A 46 12.01 -9.19 8.28
CA ARG A 46 10.84 -9.47 9.14
C ARG A 46 10.08 -8.18 9.41
N PHE A 47 8.75 -8.23 9.48
CA PHE A 47 7.90 -7.07 9.73
C PHE A 47 6.68 -7.42 10.57
N ARG A 48 6.12 -6.39 11.20
CA ARG A 48 4.80 -6.42 11.82
C ARG A 48 3.86 -5.56 10.99
N TYR A 49 2.61 -5.98 10.89
CA TYR A 49 1.58 -5.20 10.23
C TYR A 49 0.34 -5.11 11.10
N ALA A 50 -0.43 -4.04 10.89
CA ALA A 50 -1.74 -3.89 11.46
C ALA A 50 -2.73 -3.36 10.41
N THR A 51 -3.95 -3.89 10.45
CA THR A 51 -5.07 -3.42 9.64
C THR A 51 -6.14 -2.87 10.56
N ARG A 52 -6.43 -1.57 10.44
CA ARG A 52 -7.56 -0.93 11.14
C ARG A 52 -8.85 -1.25 10.41
N LEU A 53 -9.75 -1.98 11.05
CA LEU A 53 -11.07 -2.26 10.49
C LEU A 53 -12.08 -1.18 10.88
N LEU A 54 -12.01 -0.68 12.12
CA LEU A 54 -12.92 0.34 12.66
C LEU A 54 -12.15 1.26 13.62
N PRO A 55 -12.72 2.41 14.05
CA PRO A 55 -12.23 3.08 15.25
C PRO A 55 -12.20 2.06 16.40
N LEU A 56 -11.01 1.81 16.97
CA LEU A 56 -10.73 0.85 18.04
C LEU A 56 -10.56 -0.64 17.65
N LEU A 57 -10.84 -1.05 16.41
CA LEU A 57 -10.64 -2.45 15.98
C LEU A 57 -9.45 -2.58 15.05
N TRP A 58 -8.42 -3.29 15.50
CA TRP A 58 -7.20 -3.57 14.75
C TRP A 58 -6.95 -5.07 14.68
N ILE A 59 -6.47 -5.53 13.53
CA ILE A 59 -5.94 -6.88 13.37
C ILE A 59 -4.44 -6.76 13.17
N ALA A 60 -3.67 -7.29 14.11
CA ALA A 60 -2.23 -7.37 14.01
C ALA A 60 -1.77 -8.69 13.39
N GLY A 61 -0.61 -8.66 12.73
CA GLY A 61 0.05 -9.84 12.21
C GLY A 61 1.54 -9.63 12.04
N THR A 62 2.22 -10.71 11.67
CA THR A 62 3.65 -10.76 11.42
C THR A 62 3.89 -11.22 9.99
N GLY A 63 5.03 -10.83 9.42
CA GLY A 63 5.42 -11.31 8.11
C GLY A 63 6.91 -11.27 7.90
N VAL A 64 7.33 -11.89 6.81
CA VAL A 64 8.69 -11.95 6.33
C VAL A 64 8.66 -11.66 4.84
N SER A 65 9.48 -10.74 4.37
CA SER A 65 9.61 -10.37 2.96
C SER A 65 11.04 -10.46 2.49
N ALA A 66 11.23 -10.87 1.25
CA ALA A 66 12.51 -10.79 0.54
C ALA A 66 12.26 -10.14 -0.82
N GLY A 67 13.14 -9.21 -1.19
CA GLY A 67 13.12 -8.51 -2.45
C GLY A 67 14.35 -8.84 -3.28
N GLU A 68 14.15 -9.16 -4.55
CA GLU A 68 15.20 -9.31 -5.55
C GLU A 68 15.10 -8.12 -6.51
N ARG A 69 15.97 -7.14 -6.30
CA ARG A 69 15.97 -5.86 -7.02
C ARG A 69 16.69 -5.92 -8.36
N GLN A 70 17.68 -6.80 -8.50
CA GLN A 70 18.51 -6.91 -9.71
C GLN A 70 18.34 -8.31 -10.29
N ARG A 71 17.74 -8.38 -11.48
CA ARG A 71 17.69 -9.59 -12.31
C ARG A 71 18.22 -9.28 -13.70
N PRO A 72 18.81 -10.25 -14.40
CA PRO A 72 19.38 -10.04 -15.73
C PRO A 72 18.37 -9.52 -16.76
N ASP A 73 17.09 -9.85 -16.60
CA ASP A 73 15.99 -9.43 -17.47
C ASP A 73 15.38 -8.06 -17.09
N GLY A 74 15.98 -7.35 -16.13
CA GLY A 74 15.47 -6.08 -15.61
C GLY A 74 14.20 -6.20 -14.76
N THR A 75 13.67 -7.41 -14.56
CA THR A 75 12.51 -7.62 -13.68
C THR A 75 12.91 -7.47 -12.22
N ARG A 76 11.93 -7.07 -11.40
CA ARG A 76 12.09 -7.11 -9.94
C ARG A 76 11.02 -7.99 -9.34
N VAL A 77 11.33 -8.61 -8.22
CA VAL A 77 10.37 -9.45 -7.48
C VAL A 77 10.47 -9.14 -6.00
N SER A 78 9.33 -9.08 -5.33
CA SER A 78 9.25 -9.02 -3.88
C SER A 78 8.32 -10.13 -3.41
N ALA A 79 8.85 -11.12 -2.72
CA ALA A 79 8.07 -12.19 -2.12
C ALA A 79 7.82 -11.88 -0.64
N LEU A 80 6.67 -12.31 -0.12
CA LEU A 80 6.35 -12.18 1.30
C LEU A 80 5.51 -13.35 1.79
N ARG A 81 5.67 -13.69 3.06
CA ARG A 81 4.80 -14.55 3.85
C ARG A 81 4.28 -13.78 5.05
N PHE A 82 3.05 -14.03 5.44
CA PHE A 82 2.42 -13.35 6.55
C PHE A 82 1.49 -14.29 7.33
N ALA A 83 1.34 -14.02 8.61
CA ALA A 83 0.44 -14.75 9.49
C ALA A 83 -0.17 -13.81 10.52
N SER A 84 -1.36 -14.16 11.00
CA SER A 84 -2.00 -13.45 12.10
C SER A 84 -2.47 -14.42 13.16
N GLY A 85 -1.92 -14.26 14.36
CA GLY A 85 -2.41 -14.94 15.56
C GLY A 85 -3.68 -14.32 16.13
N HIS A 86 -4.09 -13.15 15.64
CA HIS A 86 -5.19 -12.37 16.22
C HIS A 86 -6.52 -13.16 16.15
N PRO A 87 -7.28 -13.31 17.27
CA PRO A 87 -8.50 -14.13 17.29
C PRO A 87 -9.56 -13.71 16.26
N LEU A 88 -9.69 -12.40 16.03
CA LEU A 88 -10.62 -11.84 15.06
C LEU A 88 -10.12 -11.88 13.61
N SER A 89 -8.88 -12.33 13.38
CA SER A 89 -8.36 -12.47 12.02
C SER A 89 -8.96 -13.71 11.37
N LEU A 90 -9.69 -13.51 10.27
CA LEU A 90 -10.05 -14.61 9.36
C LEU A 90 -8.79 -15.21 8.70
N LEU A 91 -7.73 -14.43 8.52
CA LEU A 91 -6.49 -14.85 7.88
C LEU A 91 -5.61 -15.58 8.90
N ALA A 92 -5.34 -16.86 8.68
CA ALA A 92 -4.39 -17.62 9.50
C ALA A 92 -2.95 -17.33 9.04
N GLU A 93 -2.67 -17.68 7.79
CA GLU A 93 -1.38 -17.55 7.14
C GLU A 93 -1.59 -17.32 5.65
N GLY A 94 -0.66 -16.65 5.02
CA GLY A 94 -0.70 -16.36 3.60
C GLY A 94 0.67 -16.09 3.03
N SER A 95 0.73 -16.12 1.72
CA SER A 95 1.94 -15.88 0.96
C SER A 95 1.59 -15.09 -0.29
N GLY A 96 2.49 -14.22 -0.70
CA GLY A 96 2.27 -13.35 -1.82
C GLY A 96 3.57 -12.93 -2.45
N TYR A 97 3.45 -12.41 -3.66
CA TYR A 97 4.56 -11.80 -4.34
C TYR A 97 4.08 -10.63 -5.17
N TRP A 98 5.00 -9.71 -5.41
CA TRP A 98 4.93 -8.66 -6.39
C TRP A 98 5.96 -8.92 -7.46
N ARG A 99 5.58 -8.63 -8.71
CA ARG A 99 6.49 -8.68 -9.85
C ARG A 99 6.38 -7.38 -10.60
N TYR A 100 7.54 -6.86 -10.97
CA TYR A 100 7.71 -5.62 -11.69
C TYR A 100 8.37 -6.02 -13.01
N VAL A 101 7.63 -5.93 -14.10
CA VAL A 101 8.12 -6.31 -15.43
C VAL A 101 8.24 -5.04 -16.26
N PRO A 102 9.44 -4.64 -16.71
CA PRO A 102 9.58 -3.51 -17.61
C PRO A 102 8.80 -3.79 -18.90
N GLY A 103 8.14 -2.77 -19.42
CA GLY A 103 7.34 -2.84 -20.63
C GLY A 103 7.48 -1.56 -21.46
N PRO A 104 6.88 -1.52 -22.66
CA PRO A 104 7.06 -0.42 -23.60
C PRO A 104 6.43 0.90 -23.13
N THR A 105 5.38 0.84 -22.31
CA THR A 105 4.60 2.00 -21.84
C THR A 105 4.68 2.19 -20.32
N GLY A 106 5.75 1.68 -19.71
CA GLY A 106 5.97 1.71 -18.26
C GLY A 106 6.16 0.32 -17.65
N VAL A 107 5.95 0.21 -16.34
CA VAL A 107 6.15 -1.03 -15.58
C VAL A 107 4.83 -1.77 -15.42
N ARG A 108 4.79 -3.02 -15.88
CA ARG A 108 3.69 -3.93 -15.55
C ARG A 108 3.90 -4.44 -14.13
N PHE A 109 3.05 -3.95 -13.23
CA PHE A 109 3.06 -4.27 -11.81
C PHE A 109 1.94 -5.25 -11.49
N LEU A 110 2.30 -6.41 -10.94
CA LEU A 110 1.34 -7.45 -10.61
C LEU A 110 1.60 -8.04 -9.24
N THR A 111 0.54 -8.57 -8.64
CA THR A 111 0.59 -9.39 -7.44
C THR A 111 -0.18 -10.68 -7.62
N GLY A 112 0.42 -11.76 -7.14
CA GLY A 112 -0.29 -12.99 -6.83
C GLY A 112 -0.14 -13.26 -5.35
N TYR A 113 -1.24 -13.56 -4.66
CA TYR A 113 -1.19 -13.98 -3.27
C TYR A 113 -2.34 -14.91 -2.93
N ASP A 114 -2.11 -15.78 -1.97
CA ASP A 114 -3.11 -16.68 -1.42
C ASP A 114 -2.94 -16.79 0.08
N TYR A 115 -4.02 -17.19 0.74
CA TYR A 115 -4.05 -17.32 2.18
C TYR A 115 -5.05 -18.40 2.60
N ARG A 116 -4.82 -18.92 3.80
CA ARG A 116 -5.71 -19.88 4.44
C ARG A 116 -6.67 -19.16 5.40
N PRO A 117 -7.99 -19.27 5.19
CA PRO A 117 -8.97 -18.75 6.15
C PRO A 117 -9.03 -19.62 7.41
N ARG A 118 -9.49 -19.02 8.52
CA ARG A 118 -9.80 -19.67 9.81
C ARG A 118 -11.27 -20.12 9.84
N TRP A 119 -11.68 -20.73 10.94
CA TRP A 119 -13.08 -21.11 11.24
C TRP A 119 -13.72 -22.16 10.31
N GLY A 120 -12.89 -23.05 9.77
CA GLY A 120 -13.34 -24.23 9.02
C GLY A 120 -14.26 -23.87 7.84
N ARG A 121 -15.39 -24.58 7.71
CA ARG A 121 -16.32 -24.43 6.57
C ARG A 121 -17.00 -23.06 6.52
N CYS A 122 -17.44 -22.54 7.67
CA CYS A 122 -18.10 -21.24 7.73
C CYS A 122 -17.15 -20.12 7.32
N GLY A 123 -15.91 -20.16 7.82
CA GLY A 123 -14.89 -19.20 7.41
C GLY A 123 -14.49 -19.34 5.94
N ALA A 124 -14.43 -20.56 5.40
CA ALA A 124 -14.20 -20.78 3.96
C ALA A 124 -15.33 -20.21 3.07
N LEU A 125 -16.59 -20.31 3.52
CA LEU A 125 -17.72 -19.75 2.79
C LEU A 125 -17.71 -18.21 2.83
N ALA A 126 -17.54 -17.63 4.03
CA ALA A 126 -17.40 -16.19 4.18
C ALA A 126 -16.21 -15.65 3.37
N ASP A 127 -15.11 -16.38 3.38
CA ASP A 127 -13.91 -16.05 2.62
C ASP A 127 -14.18 -16.02 1.11
N ARG A 128 -14.84 -17.04 0.58
CA ARG A 128 -15.18 -17.14 -0.84
C ARG A 128 -16.16 -16.04 -1.29
N LEU A 129 -17.19 -15.76 -0.51
CA LEU A 129 -18.29 -14.87 -0.91
C LEU A 129 -18.01 -13.40 -0.62
N VAL A 130 -17.22 -13.09 0.42
CA VAL A 130 -17.06 -11.72 0.92
C VAL A 130 -15.59 -11.31 0.91
N PHE A 131 -14.73 -12.02 1.64
CA PHE A 131 -13.38 -11.51 1.91
C PHE A 131 -12.47 -11.57 0.68
N ARG A 132 -12.42 -12.67 -0.09
CA ARG A 132 -11.60 -12.74 -1.31
C ARG A 132 -12.02 -11.70 -2.37
N PRO A 133 -13.33 -11.53 -2.69
CA PRO A 133 -13.76 -10.46 -3.57
C PRO A 133 -13.36 -9.07 -3.06
N LEU A 134 -13.57 -8.80 -1.77
CA LEU A 134 -13.23 -7.52 -1.14
C LEU A 134 -11.72 -7.26 -1.15
N MET A 135 -10.91 -8.25 -0.80
CA MET A 135 -9.44 -8.17 -0.80
C MET A 135 -8.90 -7.96 -2.22
N GLY A 136 -9.46 -8.65 -3.21
CA GLY A 136 -9.16 -8.43 -4.62
C GLY A 136 -9.51 -7.01 -5.08
N TRP A 137 -10.68 -6.51 -4.69
CA TRP A 137 -11.11 -5.13 -4.98
C TRP A 137 -10.20 -4.10 -4.29
N ALA A 138 -9.90 -4.28 -3.00
CA ALA A 138 -9.06 -3.37 -2.22
C ALA A 138 -7.63 -3.33 -2.76
N THR A 139 -7.09 -4.48 -3.17
CA THR A 139 -5.78 -4.58 -3.83
C THR A 139 -5.78 -3.79 -5.15
N ALA A 140 -6.79 -3.98 -5.99
CA ALA A 140 -6.94 -3.26 -7.26
C ALA A 140 -7.12 -1.75 -7.07
N TRP A 141 -7.95 -1.32 -6.11
CA TRP A 141 -8.12 0.09 -5.78
C TRP A 141 -6.81 0.72 -5.30
N SER A 142 -6.05 -0.01 -4.46
CA SER A 142 -4.74 0.42 -3.95
C SER A 142 -3.71 0.55 -5.07
N PHE A 143 -3.71 -0.38 -6.02
CA PHE A 143 -2.84 -0.33 -7.20
C PHE A 143 -3.14 0.89 -8.08
N ASP A 144 -4.41 1.20 -8.31
CA ASP A 144 -4.80 2.39 -9.08
C ASP A 144 -4.44 3.69 -8.32
N ARG A 145 -4.57 3.71 -7.00
CA ARG A 145 -4.12 4.84 -6.17
C ARG A 145 -2.60 5.05 -6.22
N LEU A 146 -1.82 3.96 -6.17
CA LEU A 146 -0.38 3.99 -6.37
C LEU A 146 -0.04 4.49 -7.78
N ARG A 147 -0.74 3.98 -8.80
CA ARG A 147 -0.60 4.41 -10.19
C ARG A 147 -0.83 5.93 -10.32
N LEU A 148 -1.92 6.47 -9.77
CA LEU A 148 -2.19 7.91 -9.80
C LEU A 148 -1.10 8.74 -9.12
N TRP A 149 -0.51 8.22 -8.05
CA TRP A 149 0.62 8.87 -7.41
C TRP A 149 1.87 8.84 -8.31
N CYS A 150 2.15 7.71 -8.95
CA CYS A 150 3.31 7.52 -9.83
C CYS A 150 3.21 8.34 -11.11
N GLU A 151 2.09 8.26 -11.81
CA GLU A 151 1.91 8.88 -13.14
C GLU A 151 1.60 10.38 -13.06
N ARG A 152 0.89 10.82 -12.01
CA ARG A 152 0.32 12.17 -11.95
C ARG A 152 0.72 12.97 -10.72
N GLY A 153 1.59 12.42 -9.88
CA GLY A 153 1.99 13.06 -8.61
C GLY A 153 0.85 13.23 -7.60
N ILE A 154 -0.33 12.64 -7.82
CA ILE A 154 -1.47 12.79 -6.91
C ILE A 154 -1.17 12.00 -5.63
N HIS A 155 -0.80 12.72 -4.57
CA HIS A 155 -0.47 12.08 -3.30
C HIS A 155 -1.64 11.19 -2.82
N PRO A 156 -1.38 9.99 -2.26
CA PRO A 156 -2.43 9.04 -1.90
C PRO A 156 -3.52 9.63 -1.01
N ARG A 157 -3.18 10.51 -0.05
CA ARG A 157 -4.17 11.22 0.78
C ARG A 157 -5.13 12.09 -0.05
N ALA A 158 -4.62 12.81 -1.04
CA ALA A 158 -5.45 13.62 -1.94
C ALA A 158 -6.33 12.74 -2.83
N ALA A 159 -5.81 11.61 -3.33
CA ALA A 159 -6.58 10.65 -4.11
C ALA A 159 -7.74 10.05 -3.29
N LEU A 160 -7.54 9.78 -1.99
CA LEU A 160 -8.61 9.37 -1.08
C LEU A 160 -9.64 10.47 -0.88
N GLY A 161 -9.22 11.72 -0.68
CA GLY A 161 -10.13 12.87 -0.59
C GLY A 161 -11.01 13.03 -1.83
N ARG A 162 -10.44 12.85 -3.03
CA ARG A 162 -11.18 12.85 -4.30
C ARG A 162 -12.20 11.71 -4.37
N ALA A 163 -11.81 10.50 -3.97
CA ALA A 163 -12.74 9.37 -3.89
C ALA A 163 -13.91 9.64 -2.92
N LEU A 164 -13.64 10.18 -1.73
CA LEU A 164 -14.68 10.50 -0.76
C LEU A 164 -15.61 11.60 -1.27
N GLY A 165 -15.05 12.68 -1.84
CA GLY A 165 -15.84 13.77 -2.42
C GLY A 165 -16.71 13.30 -3.59
N GLU A 166 -16.16 12.45 -4.47
CA GLU A 166 -16.92 11.87 -5.57
C GLU A 166 -18.03 10.93 -5.09
N CYS A 167 -17.77 10.08 -4.09
CA CYS A 167 -18.81 9.27 -3.46
C CYS A 167 -19.89 10.13 -2.81
N ALA A 168 -19.51 11.18 -2.09
CA ALA A 168 -20.46 12.10 -1.47
C ALA A 168 -21.34 12.80 -2.51
N ALA A 169 -20.77 13.27 -3.61
CA ALA A 169 -21.53 13.88 -4.71
C ALA A 169 -22.49 12.87 -5.35
N ARG A 170 -22.03 11.64 -5.62
CA ARG A 170 -22.86 10.57 -6.20
C ARG A 170 -24.03 10.16 -5.29
N LEU A 171 -23.86 10.25 -3.97
CA LEU A 171 -24.92 9.97 -2.99
C LEU A 171 -25.84 11.17 -2.74
N ALA A 172 -25.32 12.39 -2.81
CA ALA A 172 -26.10 13.61 -2.58
C ALA A 172 -27.17 13.82 -3.65
N LEU A 173 -26.89 13.47 -4.91
CA LEU A 173 -27.84 13.65 -6.03
C LEU A 173 -29.15 12.86 -5.87
N PRO A 174 -29.15 11.53 -5.64
CA PRO A 174 -30.41 10.80 -5.42
C PRO A 174 -31.09 11.21 -4.12
N LEU A 175 -30.33 11.57 -3.07
CA LEU A 175 -30.90 12.07 -1.81
C LEU A 175 -31.60 13.42 -1.99
N ALA A 176 -31.00 14.33 -2.77
CA ALA A 176 -31.61 15.62 -3.09
C ALA A 176 -32.93 15.45 -3.85
N ALA A 177 -33.03 14.48 -4.76
CA ALA A 177 -34.28 14.16 -5.47
C ALA A 177 -35.40 13.69 -4.52
N LEU A 178 -35.06 13.01 -3.42
CA LEU A 178 -36.02 12.64 -2.38
C LEU A 178 -36.42 13.86 -1.54
N VAL A 179 -35.46 14.69 -1.13
CA VAL A 179 -35.71 15.82 -0.20
C VAL A 179 -36.39 17.01 -0.88
N ALA A 180 -36.20 17.22 -2.18
CA ALA A 180 -36.75 18.37 -2.90
C ALA A 180 -38.28 18.38 -3.00
N SER A 181 -38.95 17.23 -2.82
CA SER A 181 -40.40 17.09 -3.03
C SER A 181 -41.08 16.30 -1.90
N PRO A 182 -41.07 16.78 -0.65
CA PRO A 182 -41.62 16.05 0.49
C PRO A 182 -43.14 15.86 0.38
N ALA A 183 -43.87 16.84 -0.15
CA ALA A 183 -45.31 16.71 -0.41
C ALA A 183 -45.61 15.65 -1.49
N ALA A 184 -44.76 15.54 -2.52
CA ALA A 184 -44.91 14.52 -3.56
C ALA A 184 -44.60 13.11 -3.04
N LEU A 185 -43.63 12.97 -2.12
CA LEU A 185 -43.36 11.71 -1.44
C LEU A 185 -44.56 11.19 -0.65
N VAL A 186 -45.29 12.10 0.02
CA VAL A 186 -46.49 11.75 0.79
C VAL A 186 -47.69 11.47 -0.12
N ALA A 187 -47.86 12.26 -1.19
CA ALA A 187 -49.00 12.14 -2.09
C ALA A 187 -48.88 10.95 -3.08
N SER A 188 -47.68 10.71 -3.62
CA SER A 188 -47.39 9.60 -4.53
C SER A 188 -45.88 9.29 -4.56
N PRO A 189 -45.40 8.34 -3.74
CA PRO A 189 -43.96 8.09 -3.60
C PRO A 189 -43.30 7.51 -4.85
N ALA A 190 -44.08 6.97 -5.80
CA ALA A 190 -43.57 6.29 -6.98
C ALA A 190 -42.66 7.18 -7.85
N ALA A 191 -43.07 8.42 -8.12
CA ALA A 191 -42.31 9.34 -8.97
C ALA A 191 -40.96 9.79 -8.36
N PRO A 192 -40.89 10.30 -7.11
CA PRO A 192 -39.61 10.69 -6.50
C PRO A 192 -38.68 9.48 -6.27
N LEU A 193 -39.23 8.31 -5.92
CA LEU A 193 -38.43 7.08 -5.79
C LEU A 193 -37.86 6.62 -7.14
N ALA A 194 -38.66 6.64 -8.22
CA ALA A 194 -38.19 6.29 -9.55
C ALA A 194 -37.10 7.25 -10.04
N LEU A 195 -37.26 8.55 -9.80
CA LEU A 195 -36.24 9.55 -10.14
C LEU A 195 -34.95 9.32 -9.34
N ALA A 196 -35.03 9.16 -8.01
CA ALA A 196 -33.88 8.88 -7.17
C ALA A 196 -33.17 7.58 -7.57
N ALA A 197 -33.94 6.52 -7.89
CA ALA A 197 -33.39 5.26 -8.38
C ALA A 197 -32.69 5.45 -9.74
N GLY A 198 -33.28 6.19 -10.68
CA GLY A 198 -32.67 6.51 -11.97
C GLY A 198 -31.34 7.27 -11.83
N ILE A 199 -31.31 8.28 -10.95
CA ILE A 199 -30.09 9.03 -10.62
C ILE A 199 -29.05 8.11 -9.97
N ALA A 200 -29.45 7.25 -9.03
CA ALA A 200 -28.55 6.30 -8.37
C ALA A 200 -27.95 5.30 -9.36
N VAL A 201 -28.76 4.76 -10.29
CA VAL A 201 -28.29 3.87 -11.35
C VAL A 201 -27.28 4.59 -12.23
N LEU A 202 -27.58 5.81 -12.70
CA LEU A 202 -26.65 6.61 -13.49
C LEU A 202 -25.35 6.89 -12.71
N ALA A 203 -25.45 7.23 -11.42
CA ALA A 203 -24.32 7.46 -10.55
C ALA A 203 -23.45 6.21 -10.31
N VAL A 204 -23.98 5.00 -10.48
CA VAL A 204 -23.19 3.75 -10.44
C VAL A 204 -22.56 3.45 -11.80
N LEU A 205 -23.27 3.69 -12.90
CA LEU A 205 -22.82 3.40 -14.26
C LEU A 205 -21.73 4.35 -14.76
N LEU A 206 -21.77 5.63 -14.33
CA LEU A 206 -20.77 6.61 -14.73
C LEU A 206 -19.38 6.22 -14.22
N PRO A 207 -18.33 6.25 -15.05
CA PRO A 207 -16.98 5.94 -14.61
C PRO A 207 -16.49 6.96 -13.57
N PRO A 208 -15.83 6.53 -12.49
CA PRO A 208 -15.03 7.39 -11.64
C PRO A 208 -14.10 8.34 -12.38
N LEU A 209 -13.99 9.56 -11.85
CA LEU A 209 -13.18 10.63 -12.43
C LEU A 209 -11.74 10.16 -12.67
N PRO A 210 -11.03 10.71 -13.68
CA PRO A 210 -9.67 10.29 -13.99
C PRO A 210 -8.71 10.37 -12.81
N GLY A 211 -8.91 11.33 -11.90
CA GLY A 211 -8.07 11.54 -10.72
C GLY A 211 -8.52 10.78 -9.46
N THR A 212 -9.55 9.94 -9.57
CA THR A 212 -10.13 9.15 -8.48
C THR A 212 -9.72 7.69 -8.64
N PRO A 213 -9.17 7.04 -7.58
CA PRO A 213 -8.80 5.64 -7.66
C PRO A 213 -10.01 4.73 -7.91
N ALA A 214 -9.83 3.74 -8.78
CA ALA A 214 -10.87 2.83 -9.21
C ALA A 214 -10.33 1.43 -9.48
N ALA A 215 -10.79 0.45 -8.69
CA ALA A 215 -10.42 -0.96 -8.83
C ALA A 215 -10.66 -1.52 -10.25
N ARG A 216 -11.68 -1.03 -10.97
CA ARG A 216 -11.99 -1.50 -12.33
C ARG A 216 -10.92 -1.17 -13.38
N ARG A 217 -9.98 -0.25 -13.09
CA ARG A 217 -8.85 0.05 -13.99
C ARG A 217 -7.74 -1.00 -13.91
N CYS A 218 -7.77 -1.89 -12.92
CA CYS A 218 -6.83 -2.99 -12.77
C CYS A 218 -7.45 -4.30 -13.25
N ARG A 219 -6.63 -5.17 -13.84
CA ARG A 219 -7.05 -6.53 -14.21
C ARG A 219 -6.92 -7.45 -13.00
N ARG A 220 -7.90 -8.34 -12.82
CA ARG A 220 -7.96 -9.29 -11.69
C ARG A 220 -7.86 -10.75 -12.12
N THR A 221 -7.76 -10.97 -13.42
CA THR A 221 -7.51 -12.25 -14.06
C THR A 221 -6.20 -12.16 -14.82
N PRO A 222 -5.32 -13.18 -14.71
CA PRO A 222 -4.06 -13.17 -15.43
C PRO A 222 -4.30 -13.41 -16.93
N SER A 223 -3.58 -12.72 -17.79
CA SER A 223 -3.63 -12.92 -19.25
C SER A 223 -2.80 -14.12 -19.74
N GLY A 224 -2.17 -14.87 -18.83
CA GLY A 224 -1.32 -16.02 -19.13
C GLY A 224 -0.93 -16.79 -17.87
N ARG A 225 -0.02 -17.77 -17.98
CA ARG A 225 0.42 -18.55 -16.82
C ARG A 225 1.29 -17.69 -15.91
N VAL A 226 0.76 -17.32 -14.74
CA VAL A 226 1.52 -16.62 -13.69
C VAL A 226 1.64 -17.54 -12.47
N GLY A 227 2.86 -18.02 -12.21
CA GLY A 227 3.20 -18.82 -11.03
C GLY A 227 3.96 -18.03 -9.95
N PRO A 228 3.95 -18.50 -8.69
CA PRO A 228 4.76 -17.91 -7.63
C PRO A 228 6.26 -17.99 -7.97
N PRO A 229 7.05 -16.95 -7.64
CA PRO A 229 8.49 -16.96 -7.88
C PRO A 229 9.19 -17.93 -6.92
N ARG A 230 10.35 -18.48 -7.34
CA ARG A 230 11.22 -19.31 -6.48
C ARG A 230 11.61 -18.61 -5.17
N LEU A 231 11.73 -17.28 -5.17
CA LEU A 231 11.98 -16.49 -3.96
C LEU A 231 10.93 -16.72 -2.85
N LEU A 232 9.71 -17.11 -3.21
CA LEU A 232 8.68 -17.42 -2.21
C LEU A 232 8.95 -18.73 -1.47
N THR A 233 9.66 -19.68 -2.09
CA THR A 233 9.98 -20.99 -1.48
C THR A 233 11.16 -20.88 -0.51
N THR A 234 12.01 -19.87 -0.64
CA THR A 234 13.14 -19.63 0.27
C THR A 234 12.75 -18.89 1.55
N LEU A 235 11.54 -18.32 1.62
CA LEU A 235 11.06 -17.64 2.81
C LEU A 235 10.61 -18.66 3.87
N GLU A 236 11.04 -18.47 5.10
CA GLU A 236 10.54 -19.21 6.26
C GLU A 236 9.03 -18.96 6.46
N PRO A 237 8.25 -19.94 6.94
CA PRO A 237 6.88 -19.69 7.41
C PRO A 237 6.86 -18.58 8.47
N SER A 238 5.95 -17.62 8.33
CA SER A 238 5.75 -16.61 9.37
C SER A 238 5.06 -17.23 10.58
N CYS A 239 5.77 -17.32 11.71
CA CYS A 239 5.19 -17.82 12.95
C CYS A 239 4.22 -16.77 13.55
N PRO A 240 2.96 -17.11 13.84
CA PRO A 240 2.04 -16.23 14.56
C PRO A 240 2.51 -16.12 16.01
N ARG A 241 3.42 -15.18 16.29
CA ARG A 241 3.75 -14.84 17.68
C ARG A 241 2.57 -14.09 18.29
N SER A 242 1.92 -14.69 19.27
CA SER A 242 0.89 -14.07 20.11
C SER A 242 1.53 -13.01 21.01
N SER A 243 1.79 -11.81 20.50
CA SER A 243 1.98 -10.68 21.40
C SER A 243 0.60 -10.21 21.85
N THR A 244 0.10 -10.78 22.96
CA THR A 244 -1.01 -10.21 23.75
C THR A 244 -0.64 -8.87 24.40
N ARG A 245 0.61 -8.42 24.25
CA ARG A 245 1.00 -7.06 24.58
C ARG A 245 0.37 -6.13 23.54
N THR A 246 -0.69 -5.44 23.94
CA THR A 246 -1.31 -4.32 23.22
C THR A 246 -0.22 -3.41 22.67
N TRP A 247 0.05 -3.56 21.37
CA TRP A 247 0.91 -2.62 20.66
C TRP A 247 0.03 -1.42 20.31
N GLU A 248 0.23 -0.30 21.01
CA GLU A 248 -0.30 0.99 20.61
C GLU A 248 0.55 1.56 19.46
N PRO A 249 -0.04 2.02 18.34
CA PRO A 249 0.71 2.57 17.21
C PRO A 249 1.36 3.94 17.48
N THR A 250 1.48 4.38 18.73
CA THR A 250 1.83 5.76 19.10
C THR A 250 3.06 5.80 19.99
N SER A 251 4.24 5.78 19.37
CA SER A 251 5.47 6.34 19.97
C SER A 251 6.57 6.47 18.90
N VAL A 252 6.29 7.29 17.90
CA VAL A 252 7.35 8.07 17.26
C VAL A 252 6.90 9.53 17.29
N VAL A 253 6.84 10.08 18.51
CA VAL A 253 6.97 11.52 18.68
C VAL A 253 8.47 11.77 18.72
N CYS A 254 9.03 12.26 17.63
CA CYS A 254 10.34 12.89 17.64
C CYS A 254 10.23 14.18 18.46
N THR A 255 10.42 14.10 19.77
CA THR A 255 10.78 15.29 20.55
C THR A 255 12.25 15.61 20.25
N PRO A 256 12.58 16.82 19.76
CA PRO A 256 13.97 17.25 19.72
C PRO A 256 14.44 17.37 21.19
N ARG A 257 15.45 16.59 21.54
CA ARG A 257 16.08 16.69 22.86
C ARG A 257 16.84 18.02 22.90
N SER A 258 16.20 19.04 23.47
CA SER A 258 16.86 20.28 23.87
C SER A 258 17.87 19.94 24.97
N GLY A 259 19.14 19.77 24.58
CA GLY A 259 20.25 19.73 25.51
C GLY A 259 20.42 21.10 26.14
N ALA A 260 20.03 21.23 27.41
CA ALA A 260 20.38 22.37 28.23
C ALA A 260 21.90 22.38 28.40
N ALA A 261 22.55 23.36 27.78
CA ALA A 261 23.91 23.77 28.12
C ALA A 261 23.84 24.75 29.30
N SER A 262 24.72 24.55 30.29
CA SER A 262 25.22 25.64 31.12
C SER A 262 26.65 25.33 31.57
N PRO A 263 27.47 26.38 31.81
CA PRO A 263 28.89 26.36 31.47
C PRO A 263 29.79 26.41 32.70
N SER A 264 31.03 25.93 32.59
CA SER A 264 32.19 26.48 33.31
C SER A 264 33.47 25.76 32.88
N GLY A 265 34.59 26.48 32.85
CA GLY A 265 35.93 25.88 32.74
C GLY A 265 36.75 26.29 31.52
N SER A 266 37.19 27.54 31.50
CA SER A 266 38.27 28.10 30.68
C SER A 266 39.58 27.31 30.72
N THR A 267 40.30 27.17 29.60
CA THR A 267 41.68 27.69 29.44
C THR A 267 42.17 27.70 27.96
N THR A 268 42.62 28.87 27.52
CA THR A 268 43.75 29.21 26.59
C THR A 268 43.98 28.53 25.22
N ALA A 269 43.76 29.33 24.17
CA ALA A 269 44.71 29.81 23.14
C ALA A 269 45.62 28.83 22.32
N LYS A 270 45.26 28.67 21.03
CA LYS A 270 45.96 28.93 19.72
C LYS A 270 47.49 28.69 19.55
N PRO A 271 48.05 28.60 18.29
CA PRO A 271 47.43 28.54 16.95
C PRO A 271 48.06 27.56 15.90
N VAL A 272 47.28 27.31 14.82
CA VAL A 272 47.57 27.19 13.37
C VAL A 272 49.00 26.89 12.86
N SER A 273 49.14 25.83 12.03
CA SER A 273 49.92 25.82 10.78
C SER A 273 49.65 24.55 9.95
N GLY A 274 49.63 24.66 8.61
CA GLY A 274 49.89 23.52 7.72
C GLY A 274 48.90 23.34 6.56
N ALA A 275 49.07 24.16 5.52
CA ALA A 275 48.53 23.90 4.20
C ALA A 275 49.47 22.93 3.45
N GLU A 276 48.94 21.89 2.83
CA GLU A 276 49.63 21.22 1.72
C GLU A 276 48.69 21.01 0.54
N ARG A 277 49.18 21.53 -0.58
CA ARG A 277 48.61 21.59 -1.91
C ARG A 277 49.38 20.54 -2.71
N TRP A 278 48.71 19.58 -3.35
CA TRP A 278 49.38 18.68 -4.29
C TRP A 278 48.91 18.96 -5.72
N SER A 279 49.81 19.57 -6.48
CA SER A 279 49.81 19.76 -7.92
C SER A 279 50.51 18.57 -8.59
N GLY A 280 49.83 17.89 -9.52
CA GLY A 280 50.41 16.88 -10.39
C GLY A 280 50.24 17.31 -11.85
N SER A 281 51.35 17.73 -12.44
CA SER A 281 51.54 18.27 -13.79
C SER A 281 51.36 17.23 -14.90
N ALA A 282 50.79 17.69 -16.01
CA ALA A 282 50.86 17.07 -17.32
C ALA A 282 52.23 17.31 -17.96
N THR A 283 52.80 16.28 -18.59
CA THR A 283 53.82 16.38 -19.64
C THR A 283 53.71 15.15 -20.56
N GLY A 284 53.31 15.37 -21.81
CA GLY A 284 53.77 14.52 -22.93
C GLY A 284 55.25 14.80 -23.22
N PRO A 285 55.91 14.10 -24.17
CA PRO A 285 55.59 14.33 -25.58
C PRO A 285 55.81 13.15 -26.57
N SER A 286 55.27 13.37 -27.78
CA SER A 286 55.79 13.08 -29.13
C SER A 286 56.35 11.70 -29.51
N SER A 287 55.67 11.06 -30.47
CA SER A 287 56.15 10.81 -31.84
C SER A 287 54.99 10.45 -32.74
#